data_AF-A0A842YP74-F1
#
_entry.id   AF-A0A842YP74-F1
#
_cell.length_a   1.000
_cell.length_b   1.000
_cell.length_c   1.000
_cell.angle_alpha   90.00
_cell.angle_beta   90.00
_cell.angle_gamma   90.00
#
_symmetry.space_group_name_H-M   'P 1'
#
loop_
_entity.id
_entity.type
_entity.pdbx_description
1 polymer ?
#
loop_
_entity_poly.entity_id
_entity_poly.type
_entity_poly.pdbx_seq_one_letter_code
_entity_poly.pdbx_strand_id
1 'polypeptide(L)'
;MILIVAIAGMMAPDNTQSGAESIEDSSGATETGSGVKVEDLHVVAEGYGSYSVKGKITPLSDFSYLEMHLKWYDSEGNLLQDNPLAWNINDARTGQAVKFSAVDYIDTGTPSKVEVLIFSDSFSGDESSAIYRTTLKV
;
A
#
# COMPACT_ATOMS: atom_id res chain seq x y z
N MET A 1 12.68 -65.07 -7.66
CA MET A 1 11.26 -65.43 -7.81
C MET A 1 10.46 -64.35 -7.11
N ILE A 2 9.76 -63.53 -7.88
CA ILE A 2 9.00 -62.36 -7.41
C ILE A 2 7.61 -62.85 -6.98
N LEU A 3 7.19 -62.50 -5.76
CA LEU A 3 5.84 -62.74 -5.27
C LEU A 3 5.16 -61.37 -5.10
N ILE A 4 4.25 -61.06 -6.02
CA ILE A 4 3.38 -59.89 -5.95
C ILE A 4 2.12 -60.34 -5.20
N VAL A 5 1.86 -59.74 -4.04
CA VAL A 5 0.59 -59.89 -3.32
C VAL A 5 -0.21 -58.62 -3.55
N ALA A 6 -1.30 -58.77 -4.29
CA ALA A 6 -2.32 -57.73 -4.45
C ALA A 6 -3.27 -57.77 -3.25
N ILE A 7 -3.46 -56.63 -2.58
CA ILE A 7 -4.56 -56.44 -1.65
C ILE A 7 -5.43 -55.32 -2.22
N ALA A 8 -6.58 -55.72 -2.74
CA ALA A 8 -7.65 -54.82 -3.13
C ALA A 8 -8.37 -54.35 -1.85
N GLY A 9 -8.25 -53.06 -1.54
CA GLY A 9 -9.08 -52.37 -0.56
C GLY A 9 -9.94 -51.35 -1.27
N MET A 10 -11.25 -51.57 -1.31
CA MET A 10 -12.24 -50.57 -1.71
C MET A 10 -12.40 -49.58 -0.55
N MET A 11 -12.23 -48.29 -0.80
CA MET A 11 -12.65 -47.20 0.09
C MET A 11 -13.36 -46.14 -0.75
N ALA A 12 -14.50 -45.67 -0.26
CA ALA A 12 -15.44 -44.76 -0.89
C ALA A 12 -14.83 -43.38 -1.24
N PRO A 13 -15.41 -42.61 -2.19
CA PRO A 13 -14.99 -41.24 -2.42
C PRO A 13 -15.48 -40.37 -1.26
N ASP A 14 -14.56 -39.94 -0.41
CA ASP A 14 -14.82 -38.91 0.59
C ASP A 14 -14.71 -37.54 -0.08
N ASN A 15 -15.84 -36.85 -0.23
CA ASN A 15 -15.91 -35.53 -0.83
C ASN A 15 -15.51 -34.48 0.22
N THR A 16 -14.22 -34.45 0.58
CA THR A 16 -13.67 -33.38 1.40
C THR A 16 -13.17 -32.27 0.47
N GLN A 17 -14.02 -31.26 0.32
CA GLN A 17 -13.68 -30.01 -0.33
C GLN A 17 -12.55 -29.34 0.46
N SER A 18 -11.34 -29.39 -0.09
CA SER A 18 -10.22 -28.54 0.28
C SER A 18 -10.58 -27.10 -0.08
N GLY A 19 -11.36 -26.45 0.79
CA GLY A 19 -11.54 -25.00 0.77
C GLY A 19 -10.26 -24.38 1.26
N ALA A 20 -9.42 -23.94 0.33
CA ALA A 20 -8.35 -23.00 0.61
C ALA A 20 -8.97 -21.81 1.35
N GLU A 21 -8.51 -21.56 2.58
CA GLU A 21 -8.79 -20.32 3.29
C GLU A 21 -8.12 -19.20 2.50
N SER A 22 -8.89 -18.55 1.64
CA SER A 22 -8.54 -17.23 1.11
C SER A 22 -8.60 -16.27 2.28
N ILE A 23 -7.43 -16.01 2.88
CA ILE A 23 -7.22 -14.84 3.73
C ILE A 23 -7.50 -13.64 2.83
N GLU A 24 -8.69 -13.08 2.97
CA GLU A 24 -8.99 -11.74 2.49
C GLU A 24 -8.09 -10.78 3.29
N ASP A 25 -6.93 -10.45 2.74
CA ASP A 25 -6.21 -9.24 3.14
C ASP A 25 -7.03 -8.04 2.67
N SER A 26 -8.08 -7.76 3.44
CA SER A 26 -8.83 -6.53 3.34
C SER A 26 -7.94 -5.40 3.86
N SER A 27 -7.04 -4.94 3.00
CA SER A 27 -6.48 -3.60 3.05
C SER A 27 -7.64 -2.63 2.94
N GLY A 28 -8.20 -2.27 4.10
CA GLY A 28 -9.28 -1.30 4.24
C GLY A 28 -8.79 0.10 3.90
N ALA A 29 -8.71 0.40 2.61
CA ALA A 29 -8.53 1.76 2.12
C ALA A 29 -9.84 2.52 2.32
N THR A 30 -9.88 3.40 3.32
CA THR A 30 -10.95 4.40 3.42
C THR A 30 -10.64 5.49 2.40
N GLU A 31 -11.03 5.28 1.14
CA GLU A 31 -10.84 6.26 0.07
C GLU A 31 -11.76 7.47 0.29
N THR A 32 -11.18 8.57 0.77
CA THR A 32 -11.78 9.90 0.61
C THR A 32 -10.93 10.62 -0.44
N GLY A 33 -11.26 10.44 -1.72
CA GLY A 33 -10.45 10.90 -2.84
C GLY A 33 -11.25 11.74 -3.83
N SER A 34 -11.07 13.06 -3.79
CA SER A 34 -11.65 14.00 -4.76
C SER A 34 -10.51 14.64 -5.54
N GLY A 35 -10.18 14.12 -6.73
CA GLY A 35 -9.29 14.80 -7.68
C GLY A 35 -8.15 13.96 -8.26
N VAL A 36 -7.80 12.84 -7.62
CA VAL A 36 -6.80 11.89 -8.13
C VAL A 36 -7.30 10.46 -8.00
N LYS A 37 -6.87 9.60 -8.92
CA LYS A 37 -7.00 8.15 -8.82
C LYS A 37 -5.64 7.57 -8.44
N VAL A 38 -5.59 6.80 -7.35
CA VAL A 38 -4.37 6.13 -6.88
C VAL A 38 -4.55 4.63 -7.03
N GLU A 39 -3.57 3.96 -7.63
CA GLU A 39 -3.62 2.53 -7.93
C GLU A 39 -2.28 1.87 -7.59
N ASP A 40 -2.31 0.54 -7.45
CA ASP A 40 -1.13 -0.30 -7.26
C ASP A 40 -0.27 0.11 -6.04
N LEU A 41 -0.91 0.71 -5.04
CA LEU A 41 -0.27 1.28 -3.86
C LEU A 41 0.19 0.18 -2.90
N HIS A 42 1.48 0.13 -2.58
CA HIS A 42 2.06 -0.86 -1.66
C HIS A 42 3.33 -0.33 -0.99
N VAL A 43 3.66 -0.93 0.15
CA VAL A 43 4.91 -0.68 0.89
C VAL A 43 5.92 -1.77 0.55
N VAL A 44 7.19 -1.40 0.42
CA VAL A 44 8.32 -2.31 0.28
C VAL A 44 9.34 -2.00 1.37
N ALA A 45 9.64 -2.98 2.22
CA ALA A 45 10.81 -2.91 3.09
C ALA A 45 12.07 -3.17 2.26
N GLU A 46 12.87 -2.13 2.03
CA GLU A 46 14.10 -2.20 1.23
C GLU A 46 15.30 -2.67 2.07
N GLY A 47 15.12 -2.77 3.39
CA GLY A 47 16.15 -3.15 4.34
C GLY A 47 16.89 -1.94 4.93
N TYR A 48 17.65 -2.18 6.00
CA TYR A 48 18.45 -1.15 6.69
C TYR A 48 17.64 0.11 7.06
N GLY A 49 16.42 -0.06 7.55
CA GLY A 49 15.53 1.06 7.90
C GLY A 49 14.92 1.81 6.72
N SER A 50 15.19 1.40 5.47
CA SER A 50 14.59 2.00 4.28
C SER A 50 13.26 1.35 3.93
N TYR A 51 12.24 2.18 3.71
CA TYR A 51 10.91 1.76 3.27
C TYR A 51 10.50 2.59 2.06
N SER A 52 9.95 1.94 1.05
CA SER A 52 9.41 2.60 -0.14
C SER A 52 7.89 2.46 -0.20
N VAL A 53 7.18 3.56 -0.42
CA VAL A 53 5.79 3.54 -0.87
C VAL A 53 5.79 3.71 -2.38
N LYS A 54 5.25 2.72 -3.08
CA LYS A 54 5.23 2.66 -4.55
C LYS A 54 3.79 2.58 -5.03
N GLY A 55 3.54 3.14 -6.20
CA GLY A 55 2.22 3.10 -6.83
C GLY A 55 2.14 3.95 -8.09
N LYS A 56 0.90 4.25 -8.46
CA LYS A 56 0.56 5.04 -9.64
C LYS A 56 -0.52 6.06 -9.30
N ILE A 57 -0.29 7.32 -9.64
CA ILE A 57 -1.25 8.42 -9.49
C ILE A 57 -1.70 8.85 -10.88
N THR A 58 -3.01 8.97 -11.09
CA THR A 58 -3.61 9.54 -12.30
C THR A 58 -4.48 10.73 -11.91
N PRO A 59 -4.12 11.97 -12.26
CA PRO A 59 -4.94 13.15 -12.01
C PRO A 59 -6.29 13.07 -12.73
N LEU A 60 -7.37 13.46 -12.06
CA LEU A 60 -8.71 13.58 -12.65
C LEU A 60 -9.01 15.01 -13.13
N SER A 61 -8.10 15.95 -12.84
CA SER A 61 -8.05 17.33 -13.34
C SER A 61 -6.58 17.76 -13.48
N ASP A 62 -6.33 18.89 -14.13
CA ASP A 62 -4.99 19.48 -14.20
C ASP A 62 -4.63 20.09 -12.85
N PHE A 63 -3.40 19.85 -12.39
CA PHE A 63 -2.84 20.45 -11.19
C PHE A 63 -1.53 21.15 -11.52
N SER A 64 -1.33 22.36 -11.01
CA SER A 64 -0.02 23.03 -11.06
C SER A 64 1.02 22.28 -10.23
N TYR A 65 0.58 21.61 -9.17
CA TYR A 65 1.44 20.90 -8.24
C TYR A 65 0.70 19.73 -7.60
N LEU A 66 1.43 18.65 -7.32
CA LEU A 66 1.00 17.61 -6.40
C LEU A 66 2.16 17.29 -5.46
N GLU A 67 1.87 17.11 -4.17
CA GLU A 67 2.80 16.58 -3.18
C GLU A 67 2.20 15.42 -2.40
N MET A 68 3.06 14.53 -1.93
CA MET A 68 2.75 13.39 -1.09
C MET A 68 3.41 13.53 0.27
N HIS A 69 2.64 13.34 1.32
CA HIS A 69 3.14 13.23 2.68
C HIS A 69 3.03 11.77 3.13
N LEU A 70 4.05 11.31 3.86
CA LEU A 70 4.08 9.98 4.47
C LEU A 70 4.25 10.10 5.97
N LYS A 71 3.32 9.51 6.72
CA LYS A 71 3.38 9.43 8.18
C LYS A 71 3.49 7.98 8.60
N TRP A 72 4.60 7.61 9.23
CA TRP A 72 4.90 6.25 9.62
C TRP A 72 4.62 6.04 11.09
N TYR A 73 4.01 4.92 11.44
CA TYR A 73 3.65 4.60 12.82
C TYR A 73 4.08 3.19 13.20
N ASP A 74 4.41 2.98 14.47
CA ASP A 74 4.63 1.65 15.04
C ASP A 74 3.29 0.92 15.29
N SER A 75 3.36 -0.29 15.86
CA SER A 75 2.18 -1.11 16.18
C SER A 75 1.33 -0.55 17.33
N GLU A 76 1.89 0.33 18.16
CA GLU A 76 1.20 0.98 19.27
C GLU A 76 0.49 2.28 18.82
N GLY A 77 0.77 2.74 17.59
CA GLY A 77 0.23 3.96 17.02
C GLY A 77 1.09 5.20 17.30
N ASN A 78 2.31 5.04 17.80
CA ASN A 78 3.24 6.15 17.96
C ASN A 78 3.80 6.55 16.58
N LEU A 79 3.94 7.85 16.35
CA LEU A 79 4.54 8.40 15.13
C LEU A 79 6.05 8.15 15.16
N LEU A 80 6.57 7.46 14.14
CA LEU A 80 8.00 7.20 13.95
C LEU A 80 8.66 8.26 13.07
N GLN A 81 7.96 8.68 12.01
CA GLN A 81 8.45 9.66 11.03
C GLN A 81 7.29 10.38 10.37
N ASP A 82 7.48 11.67 10.12
CA ASP A 82 6.58 12.54 9.35
C ASP A 82 7.38 13.18 8.22
N ASN A 83 7.18 12.70 6.99
CA ASN A 83 7.79 13.26 5.79
C ASN A 83 6.76 14.07 5.01
N PRO A 84 6.77 15.41 5.10
CA PRO A 84 5.80 16.27 4.45
C PRO A 84 6.07 16.47 2.95
N LEU A 85 7.11 15.84 2.38
CA LEU A 85 7.43 15.96 0.96
C LEU A 85 8.12 14.69 0.44
N ALA A 86 7.44 13.56 0.60
CA ALA A 86 7.97 12.25 0.22
C ALA A 86 8.02 12.06 -1.30
N TRP A 87 7.14 12.74 -2.03
CA TRP A 87 7.14 12.81 -3.49
C TRP A 87 6.41 14.06 -3.96
N ASN A 88 6.79 14.61 -5.10
CA ASN A 88 6.08 15.72 -5.72
C ASN A 88 6.25 15.76 -7.24
N ILE A 89 5.34 16.47 -7.91
CA ILE A 89 5.42 16.76 -9.34
C ILE A 89 4.78 18.11 -9.66
N ASN A 90 5.35 18.84 -10.62
CA ASN A 90 4.74 20.04 -11.20
C ASN A 90 3.92 19.68 -12.45
N ASP A 91 2.92 20.51 -12.76
CA ASP A 91 2.16 20.46 -14.01
C ASP A 91 1.55 19.07 -14.31
N ALA A 92 1.01 18.41 -13.28
CA ALA A 92 0.33 17.13 -13.42
C ALA A 92 -0.93 17.27 -14.29
N ARG A 93 -0.97 16.55 -15.41
CA ARG A 93 -2.05 16.64 -16.40
C ARG A 93 -3.14 15.60 -16.17
N THR A 94 -4.38 16.02 -16.41
CA THR A 94 -5.55 15.15 -16.39
C THR A 94 -5.32 13.89 -17.23
N GLY A 95 -5.57 12.72 -16.65
CA GLY A 95 -5.45 11.42 -17.32
C GLY A 95 -4.02 10.93 -17.53
N GLN A 96 -2.99 11.71 -17.19
CA GLN A 96 -1.61 11.26 -17.27
C GLN A 96 -1.26 10.42 -16.04
N ALA A 97 -1.14 9.11 -16.21
CA ALA A 97 -0.68 8.22 -15.14
C ALA A 97 0.82 8.40 -14.87
N VAL A 98 1.18 8.63 -13.62
CA VAL A 98 2.56 8.80 -13.14
C VAL A 98 2.86 7.70 -12.13
N LYS A 99 3.90 6.90 -12.41
CA LYS A 99 4.44 5.94 -11.42
C LYS A 99 5.37 6.68 -10.47
N PHE A 100 5.29 6.35 -9.19
CA PHE A 100 6.12 6.96 -8.16
C PHE A 100 6.76 5.90 -7.26
N SER A 101 7.86 6.30 -6.61
CA SER A 101 8.53 5.58 -5.53
C SER A 101 9.00 6.62 -4.53
N ALA A 102 8.27 6.76 -3.43
CA ALA A 102 8.61 7.63 -2.31
C ALA A 102 9.38 6.80 -1.28
N VAL A 103 10.59 7.22 -0.94
CA VAL A 103 11.49 6.45 -0.06
C VAL A 103 11.73 7.23 1.22
N ASP A 104 11.50 6.58 2.35
CA ASP A 104 11.84 7.09 3.67
C ASP A 104 12.86 6.17 4.35
N TYR A 105 13.70 6.79 5.16
CA TYR A 105 14.62 6.11 6.07
C TYR A 105 14.12 6.32 7.50
N ILE A 106 13.89 5.22 8.22
CA ILE A 106 13.29 5.18 9.56
C ILE A 106 14.20 4.35 10.45
N ASP A 107 14.85 5.00 11.42
CA ASP A 107 15.73 4.38 12.41
C ASP A 107 15.23 4.52 13.85
N THR A 108 14.06 5.12 14.03
CA THR A 108 13.41 5.39 15.32
C THR A 108 12.54 4.23 15.83
N GLY A 109 12.29 3.20 15.00
CA GLY A 109 11.48 2.05 15.37
C GLY A 109 11.16 1.14 14.18
N THR A 110 10.25 0.19 14.39
CA THR A 110 9.72 -0.68 13.33
C THR A 110 8.33 -0.21 12.92
N PRO A 111 8.14 0.29 11.69
CA PRO A 111 6.83 0.67 11.19
C PRO A 111 5.88 -0.52 11.08
N SER A 112 4.62 -0.31 11.44
CA SER A 112 3.51 -1.25 11.23
C SER A 112 2.51 -0.75 10.20
N LYS A 113 2.43 0.59 10.01
CA LYS A 113 1.57 1.24 9.04
C LYS A 113 2.17 2.57 8.56
N VAL A 114 1.71 3.01 7.39
CA VAL A 114 1.97 4.34 6.84
C VAL A 114 0.67 4.98 6.40
N GLU A 115 0.48 6.24 6.76
CA GLU A 115 -0.55 7.08 6.17
C GLU A 115 0.02 7.82 4.95
N VAL A 116 -0.69 7.71 3.83
CA VAL A 116 -0.36 8.38 2.58
C VAL A 116 -1.37 9.50 2.37
N LEU A 117 -0.89 10.73 2.30
CA LEU A 117 -1.70 11.90 2.00
C LEU A 117 -1.20 12.54 0.71
N ILE A 118 -2.12 12.99 -0.15
CA ILE A 118 -1.78 13.74 -1.36
C ILE A 118 -2.50 15.08 -1.31
N PHE A 119 -1.79 16.13 -1.72
CA PHE A 119 -2.26 17.51 -1.74
C PHE A 119 -2.04 18.15 -3.12
N SER A 120 -2.88 19.12 -3.46
CA SER A 120 -2.82 19.89 -4.72
C SER A 120 -2.02 21.18 -4.66
N ASP A 121 -1.63 21.60 -3.46
CA ASP A 121 -0.91 22.85 -3.23
C ASP A 121 0.39 22.56 -2.49
N SER A 122 1.40 23.41 -2.71
CA SER A 122 2.68 23.29 -2.02
C SER A 122 2.53 23.68 -0.55
N PHE A 123 3.17 22.91 0.35
CA PHE A 123 3.25 23.23 1.78
C PHE A 123 1.88 23.31 2.47
N SER A 124 0.92 22.48 2.05
CA SER A 124 -0.38 22.37 2.74
C SER A 124 -0.15 21.83 4.16
N GLY A 125 -0.13 22.74 5.13
CA GLY A 125 0.17 22.43 6.53
C GLY A 125 -0.99 21.82 7.34
N ASP A 126 -2.15 21.61 6.72
CA ASP A 126 -3.31 20.98 7.35
C ASP A 126 -3.71 19.69 6.62
N GLU A 127 -3.63 18.57 7.33
CA GLU A 127 -4.03 17.25 6.83
C GLU A 127 -5.48 17.21 6.33
N SER A 128 -6.35 18.08 6.86
CA SER A 128 -7.76 18.16 6.44
C SER A 128 -7.92 18.58 4.97
N SER A 129 -6.90 19.21 4.39
CA SER A 129 -6.87 19.65 2.99
C SER A 129 -6.39 18.58 2.01
N ALA A 130 -6.05 17.37 2.50
CA ALA A 130 -5.63 16.29 1.62
C ALA A 130 -6.74 15.92 0.63
N ILE A 131 -6.40 15.88 -0.66
CA ILE A 131 -7.31 15.48 -1.74
C ILE A 131 -7.42 13.95 -1.88
N TYR A 132 -6.52 13.23 -1.21
CA TYR A 132 -6.51 11.78 -1.05
C TYR A 132 -5.86 11.42 0.27
N ARG A 133 -6.46 10.48 1.00
CA ARG A 133 -5.91 9.89 2.23
C ARG A 133 -6.16 8.39 2.22
N THR A 134 -5.14 7.62 2.57
CA THR A 134 -5.28 6.19 2.84
C THR A 134 -4.24 5.73 3.86
N THR A 135 -4.42 4.53 4.40
CA THR A 135 -3.47 3.88 5.30
C THR A 135 -3.09 2.52 4.73
N LEU A 136 -1.79 2.24 4.69
CA LEU A 136 -1.24 0.94 4.29
C LEU A 136 -0.62 0.26 5.50
N LYS A 137 -0.72 -1.07 5.54
CA LYS A 137 0.12 -1.88 6.44
C LYS A 137 1.51 -2.06 5.83
N VAL A 138 2.50 -2.19 6.71
CA VAL A 138 3.90 -2.45 6.36
C VAL A 138 4.21 -3.93 6.54
#